data_AF-A0A258CLZ9-F1
#
_entry.id   AF-A0A258CLZ9-F1
#
_cell.length_a   1.000
_cell.length_b   1.000
_cell.length_c   1.000
_cell.angle_alpha   90.00
_cell.angle_beta   90.00
_cell.angle_gamma   90.00
#
_symmetry.space_group_name_H-M   'P 1'
#
loop_
_entity.id
_entity.type
_entity.pdbx_description
1 polymer ?
#
loop_
_entity_poly.entity_id
_entity_poly.type
_entity_poly.pdbx_seq_one_letter_code
_entity_poly.pdbx_strand_id
1 'polypeptide(L)' 'FLPVQAEACGECHSYLKVAQRELHGRADPVADDLASLALDLLLAEKGEYERIGYNPWFITGG' A
#
# COMPACT_ATOMS: atom_id res chain seq x y z
N PHE A 1 11.12 5.79 -9.44
CA PHE A 1 10.51 4.65 -8.74
C PHE A 1 9.67 5.22 -7.61
N LEU A 2 8.42 4.75 -7.46
CA LEU A 2 7.54 5.20 -6.39
C LEU A 2 8.16 4.79 -5.04
N PRO A 3 8.07 5.63 -3.99
CA PRO A 3 8.69 5.36 -2.70
C PRO A 3 8.01 4.22 -1.91
N VAL A 4 6.91 3.66 -2.42
CA VAL A 4 6.09 2.65 -1.75
C VAL A 4 6.10 1.34 -2.55
N GLN A 5 6.26 0.23 -1.84
CA GLN A 5 6.09 -1.13 -2.36
C GLN A 5 5.03 -1.86 -1.54
N ALA A 6 4.40 -2.89 -2.12
CA ALA A 6 3.51 -3.77 -1.39
C ALA A 6 4.26 -5.07 -1.06
N GLU A 7 4.38 -5.36 0.23
CA GLU A 7 4.76 -6.68 0.73
C GLU A 7 3.49 -7.53 0.82
N ALA A 8 3.45 -8.65 0.12
CA ALA A 8 2.30 -9.55 0.07
C ALA A 8 2.67 -10.91 0.65
N CYS A 9 1.76 -11.50 1.42
CA CYS A 9 1.93 -12.83 2.00
C CYS A 9 0.87 -13.78 1.42
N GLY A 10 1.34 -14.81 0.71
CA GLY A 10 0.47 -15.82 0.11
C GLY A 10 -0.18 -16.77 1.11
N GLU A 11 0.32 -16.85 2.34
CA GLU A 11 -0.26 -17.73 3.37
C GLU A 11 -1.39 -17.05 4.15
N CYS A 12 -1.29 -15.74 4.40
CA CYS A 12 -2.37 -14.98 5.05
C CYS A 12 -3.24 -14.17 4.07
N HIS A 13 -2.97 -14.23 2.77
CA HIS A 13 -3.74 -13.54 1.73
C HIS A 13 -3.92 -12.03 2.01
N SER A 14 -2.84 -11.38 2.43
CA SER A 14 -2.84 -9.95 2.79
C SER A 14 -1.62 -9.23 2.25
N TYR A 15 -1.70 -7.91 2.13
CA TYR A 15 -0.57 -7.05 1.78
C TYR A 15 -0.46 -5.80 2.65
N LEU A 16 0.78 -5.40 2.95
CA LEU A 16 1.12 -4.15 3.63
C LEU A 16 1.93 -3.26 2.68
N LYS A 17 1.59 -1.98 2.60
CA LYS A 17 2.43 -0.99 1.92
C LYS A 17 3.58 -0.55 2.80
N VAL A 18 4.78 -0.55 2.23
CA VAL A 18 6.04 -0.19 2.88
C VAL A 18 6.65 1.00 2.15
N ALA A 19 6.81 2.13 2.87
CA ALA A 19 7.49 3.32 2.39
C ALA A 19 9.00 3.21 2.64
N GLN A 20 9.81 3.24 1.57
CA GLN A 20 11.25 2.97 1.60
C GLN A 20 12.07 4.23 1.88
N ARG A 21 12.12 4.66 3.14
CA ARG A 21 12.81 5.89 3.55
C ARG A 21 14.33 5.87 3.31
N GLU A 22 14.94 4.69 3.38
CA GLU A 22 16.38 4.49 3.15
C GLU A 22 16.77 4.80 1.71
N LEU A 23 15.87 4.51 0.76
CA LEU A 23 16.06 4.76 -0.67
C LEU A 23 15.50 6.13 -1.08
N HIS A 24 14.47 6.58 -0.38
CA HIS A 24 13.75 7.82 -0.65
C HIS A 24 13.62 8.65 0.63
N GLY A 25 14.62 9.50 0.91
CA GLY A 25 14.68 10.27 2.17
C GLY A 25 13.50 11.21 2.45
N ARG A 26 12.65 11.47 1.45
CA ARG A 26 11.40 12.26 1.58
C ARG A 26 10.14 11.40 1.66
N ALA A 27 10.26 10.07 1.72
CA ALA A 27 9.10 9.19 1.79
C ALA A 27 8.30 9.45 3.07
N ASP A 28 7.01 9.67 2.90
CA ASP A 28 6.03 9.94 3.93
C ASP A 28 4.97 8.82 3.90
N PRO A 29 4.82 8.03 4.98
CA PRO A 29 3.95 6.86 4.96
C PRO A 29 2.46 7.20 4.81
N VAL A 30 2.03 8.42 5.15
CA VAL A 30 0.62 8.83 5.02
C VAL A 30 0.36 9.40 3.63
N ALA A 31 1.23 10.31 3.18
CA ALA A 31 1.07 10.96 1.88
C ALA A 31 1.33 10.00 0.72
N ASP A 32 2.40 9.21 0.80
CA ASP A 32 2.77 8.28 -0.28
C ASP A 32 1.84 7.05 -0.32
N ASP A 33 1.20 6.68 0.78
CA ASP A 33 0.13 5.68 0.78
C ASP A 33 -1.06 6.13 -0.09
N LEU A 34 -1.53 7.37 0.10
CA LEU A 34 -2.59 7.96 -0.72
C LEU A 34 -2.15 8.16 -2.18
N ALA A 35 -0.91 8.61 -2.41
CA ALA A 35 -0.37 8.82 -3.74
C ALA A 35 -0.16 7.50 -4.53
N SER A 36 -0.14 6.36 -3.82
CA SER A 36 0.04 5.03 -4.40
C SER A 36 -1.27 4.23 -4.49
N LEU A 37 -2.44 4.88 -4.57
CA LEU A 37 -3.74 4.20 -4.68
C LEU A 37 -3.83 3.21 -5.86
N ALA A 38 -3.14 3.51 -6.97
CA ALA A 38 -3.07 2.60 -8.11
C ALA A 38 -2.47 1.23 -7.76
N LEU A 39 -1.58 1.16 -6.76
CA LEU A 39 -1.01 -0.09 -6.27
C LEU A 39 -2.07 -0.95 -5.56
N ASP A 40 -2.97 -0.33 -4.78
CA ASP A 40 -4.07 -1.05 -4.15
C ASP A 40 -5.03 -1.62 -5.21
N LEU A 41 -5.34 -0.84 -6.25
CA LEU A 41 -6.21 -1.27 -7.35
C LEU A 41 -5.63 -2.47 -8.10
N LEU A 42 -4.33 -2.44 -8.40
CA LEU A 42 -3.64 -3.55 -9.06
C LEU A 42 -3.63 -4.83 -8.21
N LEU A 43 -3.59 -4.71 -6.89
CA LEU A 43 -3.66 -5.85 -5.97
C LEU A 43 -5.10 -6.36 -5.80
N ALA A 44 -6.08 -5.45 -5.78
CA ALA A 44 -7.49 -5.77 -5.73
C ALA A 44 -7.97 -6.49 -7.01
N GLU A 45 -7.49 -6.10 -8.19
CA GLU A 45 -7.78 -6.78 -9.46
C GLU A 45 -7.31 -8.25 -9.48
N LYS A 46 -6.25 -8.57 -8.75
CA LYS A 46 -5.81 -9.97 -8.57
C LYS A 46 -6.76 -10.77 -7.68
N GLY A 47 -7.53 -10.10 -6.82
CA GLY A 47 -8.51 -10.73 -5.92
C GLY A 47 -7.92 -11.61 -4.82
N GLU A 48 -6.59 -11.61 -4.64
CA GLU A 48 -5.89 -12.56 -3.77
C GLU A 48 -5.45 -11.99 -2.43
N TYR A 49 -5.35 -10.66 -2.30
CA TYR A 49 -4.75 -10.01 -1.13
C TYR A 49 -5.64 -8.91 -0.58
N GLU A 50 -5.91 -8.98 0.72
CA GLU A 50 -6.56 -7.90 1.46
C GLU A 50 -5.54 -6.88 1.97
N ARG A 51 -5.91 -5.61 1.93
CA ARG A 51 -5.06 -4.53 2.43
C ARG A 51 -5.02 -4.58 3.95
N ILE A 52 -3.83 -4.70 4.51
CA ILE A 52 -3.59 -4.50 5.94
C ILE A 52 -2.83 -3.18 6.16
N GLY A 53 -3.22 -2.46 7.22
CA GLY A 53 -2.70 -1.12 7.53
C GLY A 53 -3.78 -0.05 7.39
N TYR A 54 -4.03 0.71 8.45
CA TYR A 54 -5.05 1.74 8.47
C TYR A 54 -4.46 3.11 8.15
N ASN A 55 -5.03 3.81 7.17
CA ASN A 55 -4.77 5.22 6.93
C ASN A 55 -6.04 6.03 7.25
N PRO A 56 -6.03 6.88 8.30
CA PRO A 56 -7.21 7.65 8.71
C PRO A 56 -7.79 8.57 7.64
N TRP A 57 -6.99 8.91 6.63
CA TRP A 57 -7.39 9.77 5.51
C TRP A 57 -7.85 9.00 4.28
N PHE A 58 -7.80 7.68 4.33
CA PHE A 58 -8.27 6.80 3.27
C PHE A 58 -9.60 6.14 3.69
N ILE A 59 -10.70 6.71 3.20
CA ILE A 59 -12.04 6.18 3.41
C ILE A 59 -12.41 5.42 2.14
N THR A 60 -12.46 4.09 2.22
CA THR A 60 -13.01 3.27 1.13
C THR A 60 -14.50 3.53 1.04
N GLY A 61 -14.97 4.11 -0.07
CA GLY A 61 -16.40 4.23 -0.34
C GLY A 61 -17.01 2.83 -0.39
N GLY A 62 -17.89 2.53 0.56
CA GLY A 62 -18.59 1.23 0.65
C GLY A 62 -19.54 1.00 -0.52
#